data_AF-A0A1I0N833-F1
#
_entry.id   AF-A0A1I0N833-F1
#
_cell.length_a   1.000
_cell.length_b   1.000
_cell.length_c   1.000
_cell.angle_alpha   90.00
_cell.angle_beta   90.00
_cell.angle_gamma   90.00
#
_symmetry.space_group_name_H-M   'P 1'
#
loop_
_entity.id
_entity.type
_entity.pdbx_description
1 polymer ?
#
loop_
_entity_poly.entity_id
_entity_poly.type
_entity_poly.pdbx_seq_one_letter_code
_entity_poly.pdbx_strand_id
1 'polypeptide(L)'
;MRQLTFSAAILLAMCFLTACDKNSDVIWDISPIEFTILMTDSEGHDLLDSTYQGNLIKDIYVTYQGEDYSLMTEQEYLENMYEKAGTRAYMPHFYGLMLRQYWNPITSSYDCYKMVFGEFDGTDNIDRREITLHLPENHQVKLAYSNNFKWKSNGEPKIKRHFYLDDKELEGGYFYLRYSKTGGCEYITNGTK
;
A
#
# COMPACT_ATOMS: atom_id res chain seq x y z
N MET A 1 -57.02 49.55 4.78
CA MET A 1 -56.63 48.14 4.52
C MET A 1 -55.38 48.14 3.66
N ARG A 2 -54.19 48.17 4.26
CA ARG A 2 -52.92 48.32 3.52
C ARG A 2 -51.76 47.72 4.31
N GLN A 3 -51.88 46.45 4.70
CA GLN A 3 -50.91 45.72 5.54
C GLN A 3 -50.85 44.22 5.17
N LEU A 4 -51.05 43.85 3.89
CA LEU A 4 -51.10 42.43 3.49
C LEU A 4 -50.19 42.04 2.31
N THR A 5 -49.42 42.97 1.74
CA THR A 5 -48.59 42.67 0.57
C THR A 5 -47.10 42.49 0.88
N PHE A 6 -46.61 42.83 2.08
CA PHE A 6 -45.18 42.71 2.42
C PHE A 6 -44.78 41.31 2.94
N SER A 7 -45.70 40.57 3.56
CA SER A 7 -45.39 39.27 4.17
C SER A 7 -45.29 38.12 3.17
N ALA A 8 -45.90 38.24 1.98
CA ALA A 8 -45.86 37.18 0.96
C ALA A 8 -44.52 37.13 0.19
N ALA A 9 -43.83 38.27 0.05
CA ALA A 9 -42.55 38.34 -0.66
C ALA A 9 -41.40 37.69 0.13
N ILE A 10 -41.45 37.76 1.46
CA ILE A 10 -40.43 37.17 2.35
C ILE A 10 -40.59 35.64 2.43
N LEU A 11 -41.83 35.12 2.40
CA LEU A 11 -42.09 33.68 2.39
C LEU A 11 -41.64 33.01 1.07
N LEU A 12 -41.82 33.71 -0.05
CA LEU A 12 -41.41 33.21 -1.37
C LEU A 12 -39.88 33.24 -1.56
N ALA A 13 -39.17 34.15 -0.89
CA ALA A 13 -37.71 34.20 -0.88
C ALA A 13 -37.06 33.08 -0.04
N MET A 14 -37.75 32.56 0.99
CA MET A 14 -37.25 31.45 1.80
C MET A 14 -37.32 30.09 1.09
N CYS A 15 -38.16 29.94 0.05
CA CYS A 15 -38.24 28.70 -0.73
C CYS A 15 -37.06 28.48 -1.70
N PHE A 16 -36.21 29.49 -1.92
CA PHE A 16 -35.02 29.38 -2.79
C PHE A 16 -33.73 29.04 -2.02
N LEU A 17 -33.76 28.99 -0.69
CA LEU A 17 -32.61 28.62 0.14
C LEU A 17 -32.59 27.13 0.52
N THR A 18 -33.60 26.35 0.12
CA THR A 18 -33.55 24.88 0.22
C THR A 18 -33.03 24.29 -1.08
N ALA A 19 -31.90 24.78 -1.58
CA ALA A 19 -31.04 23.93 -2.39
C ALA A 19 -30.43 22.92 -1.42
N CYS A 20 -31.13 21.80 -1.19
CA CYS A 20 -30.48 20.61 -0.66
C CYS A 20 -29.33 20.30 -1.62
N ASP A 21 -28.10 20.57 -1.18
CA ASP A 21 -26.91 20.09 -1.88
C ASP A 21 -27.07 18.58 -2.00
N LYS A 22 -27.39 18.12 -3.22
CA LYS A 22 -27.40 16.70 -3.58
C LYS A 22 -25.96 16.17 -3.75
N ASN A 23 -24.97 16.90 -3.26
CA ASN A 23 -23.65 16.34 -3.07
C ASN A 23 -23.77 15.38 -1.89
N SER A 24 -23.90 14.09 -2.20
CA SER A 24 -23.47 13.08 -1.25
C SER A 24 -22.09 13.49 -0.76
N ASP A 25 -21.91 13.65 0.55
CA ASP A 25 -20.60 13.87 1.17
C ASP A 25 -19.75 12.61 0.93
N VAL A 26 -19.18 12.47 -0.27
CA VAL A 26 -18.30 11.35 -0.62
C VAL A 26 -17.02 11.52 0.20
N ILE A 27 -16.83 10.60 1.14
CA ILE A 27 -15.57 10.47 1.86
C ILE A 27 -14.66 9.59 1.02
N TRP A 28 -13.50 10.13 0.66
CA TRP A 28 -12.49 9.42 -0.11
C TRP A 28 -11.44 8.82 0.82
N ASP A 29 -11.30 7.49 0.79
CA ASP A 29 -10.17 6.81 1.40
C ASP A 29 -8.99 6.80 0.42
N ILE A 30 -7.83 7.23 0.90
CA ILE A 30 -6.61 7.27 0.10
C ILE A 30 -5.77 6.06 0.46
N SER A 31 -5.62 5.14 -0.49
CA SER A 31 -4.84 3.91 -0.27
C SER A 31 -3.38 4.24 0.07
N PRO A 32 -2.82 3.62 1.13
CA PRO A 32 -1.42 3.77 1.49
C PRO A 32 -0.49 3.35 0.34
N ILE A 33 0.77 3.72 0.46
CA ILE A 33 1.83 3.20 -0.41
C ILE A 33 2.45 2.02 0.32
N GLU A 34 2.40 0.85 -0.30
CA GLU A 34 2.95 -0.39 0.22
C GLU A 34 3.62 -1.15 -0.93
N PHE A 35 4.73 -1.80 -0.64
CA PHE A 35 5.35 -2.78 -1.52
C PHE A 35 4.93 -4.17 -1.07
N THR A 36 4.37 -4.98 -1.95
CA THR A 36 4.11 -6.40 -1.75
C THR A 36 5.07 -7.20 -2.61
N ILE A 37 5.81 -8.14 -2.01
CA ILE A 37 6.84 -8.92 -2.68
C ILE A 37 6.60 -10.40 -2.42
N LEU A 38 6.52 -11.18 -3.49
CA LEU A 38 6.48 -12.64 -3.45
C LEU A 38 7.80 -13.16 -3.99
N MET A 39 8.33 -14.20 -3.36
CA MET A 39 9.63 -14.75 -3.72
C MET A 39 9.54 -16.26 -3.94
N THR A 40 10.02 -16.71 -5.10
CA THR A 40 10.13 -18.13 -5.42
C THR A 40 11.53 -18.50 -5.88
N ASP A 41 11.85 -19.80 -5.83
CA ASP A 41 13.02 -20.32 -6.55
C ASP A 41 12.69 -20.69 -8.01
N SER A 42 13.65 -21.28 -8.71
CA SER A 42 13.49 -21.74 -10.10
C SER A 42 12.49 -22.88 -10.28
N GLU A 43 12.17 -23.62 -9.21
CA GLU A 43 11.20 -24.70 -9.21
C GLU A 43 9.81 -24.20 -8.80
N GLY A 44 9.72 -22.96 -8.31
CA GLY A 44 8.48 -22.32 -7.90
C GLY A 44 8.15 -22.53 -6.42
N HIS A 45 9.08 -23.03 -5.61
CA HIS A 45 8.86 -23.11 -4.15
C HIS A 45 8.81 -21.71 -3.55
N ASP A 46 7.91 -21.50 -2.60
CA ASP A 46 7.80 -20.26 -1.85
C ASP A 46 9.00 -20.11 -0.91
N LEU A 47 9.82 -19.08 -1.15
CA LEU A 47 11.02 -18.80 -0.36
C LEU A 47 10.72 -18.08 0.96
N LEU A 48 9.47 -17.69 1.16
CA LEU A 48 8.95 -17.02 2.35
C LEU A 48 8.15 -17.98 3.24
N ASP A 49 8.00 -19.25 2.82
CA ASP A 49 7.45 -20.31 3.66
C ASP A 49 8.52 -20.88 4.60
N SER A 50 8.30 -20.71 5.91
CA SER A 50 9.20 -21.21 6.96
C SER A 50 9.37 -22.73 6.98
N THR A 51 8.44 -23.49 6.39
CA THR A 51 8.50 -24.95 6.32
C THR A 51 9.38 -25.46 5.17
N TYR A 52 9.64 -24.61 4.18
CA TYR A 52 10.57 -24.92 3.10
C TYR A 52 12.02 -24.83 3.60
N GLN A 53 12.79 -25.90 3.48
CA GLN A 53 14.18 -25.94 3.98
C GLN A 53 15.08 -24.87 3.33
N GLY A 54 14.77 -24.47 2.09
CA GLY A 54 15.50 -23.44 1.35
C GLY A 54 14.99 -22.01 1.54
N ASN A 55 14.13 -21.75 2.51
CA ASN A 55 13.57 -20.41 2.75
C ASN A 55 14.65 -19.36 3.09
N LEU A 56 14.30 -18.09 2.89
CA LEU A 56 15.21 -16.96 3.03
C LEU A 56 14.85 -16.01 4.20
N ILE A 57 13.86 -16.37 5.03
CA ILE A 57 13.21 -15.45 5.99
C ILE A 57 14.20 -14.78 6.94
N LYS A 58 15.28 -15.48 7.32
CA LYS A 58 16.27 -14.98 8.30
C LYS A 58 17.31 -14.02 7.72
N ASP A 59 17.48 -14.02 6.41
CA ASP A 59 18.57 -13.32 5.72
C ASP A 59 18.06 -12.12 4.89
N ILE A 60 16.76 -11.83 4.97
CA ILE A 60 16.12 -10.72 4.27
C ILE A 60 15.89 -9.53 5.22
N TYR A 61 16.28 -8.35 4.76
CA TYR A 61 15.97 -7.08 5.40
C TYR A 61 15.85 -5.97 4.36
N VAL A 62 15.29 -4.83 4.77
CA VAL A 62 15.19 -3.63 3.94
C VAL A 62 15.97 -2.49 4.58
N THR A 63 16.80 -1.79 3.81
CA THR A 63 17.35 -0.49 4.21
C THR A 63 16.49 0.63 3.65
N TYR A 64 16.00 1.51 4.52
CA TYR A 64 15.21 2.68 4.17
C TYR A 64 15.59 3.88 5.03
N GLN A 65 15.89 5.01 4.39
CA GLN A 65 16.36 6.24 5.05
C GLN A 65 17.56 6.05 6.01
N GLY A 66 18.41 5.06 5.73
CA GLY A 66 19.60 4.77 6.54
C GLY A 66 19.35 3.82 7.71
N GLU A 67 18.12 3.35 7.90
CA GLU A 67 17.75 2.37 8.92
C GLU A 67 17.45 1.01 8.29
N ASP A 68 17.83 -0.06 8.98
CA ASP A 68 17.59 -1.45 8.56
C ASP A 68 16.35 -2.03 9.26
N TYR A 69 15.46 -2.60 8.47
CA TYR A 69 14.22 -3.24 8.90
C TYR A 69 14.30 -4.74 8.59
N SER A 70 14.56 -5.53 9.63
CA SER A 70 14.48 -7.00 9.54
C SER A 70 13.06 -7.45 9.26
N LEU A 71 12.93 -8.60 8.58
CA LEU A 71 11.63 -9.23 8.34
C LEU A 71 11.02 -9.69 9.67
N MET A 72 9.88 -9.11 10.04
CA MET A 72 9.11 -9.51 11.22
C MET A 72 7.80 -10.21 10.83
N THR A 73 7.28 -11.07 11.69
CA THR A 73 5.95 -11.65 11.54
C THR A 73 4.86 -10.65 11.92
N GLU A 74 3.64 -10.87 11.42
CA GLU A 74 2.47 -10.09 11.85
C GLU A 74 2.23 -10.17 13.36
N GLN A 75 2.49 -11.33 13.98
CA GLN A 75 2.38 -11.51 15.43
C GLN A 75 3.36 -10.61 16.19
N GLU A 76 4.63 -10.60 15.79
CA GLU A 76 5.65 -9.72 16.40
C GLU A 76 5.28 -8.24 16.26
N TYR A 77 4.69 -7.84 15.13
CA TYR A 77 4.19 -6.48 14.97
C TYR A 77 3.07 -6.13 15.95
N LEU A 78 2.06 -7.00 16.06
CA LEU A 78 0.91 -6.78 16.93
C LEU A 78 1.30 -6.71 18.40
N GLU A 79 2.28 -7.49 18.84
CA GLU A 79 2.82 -7.45 20.20
C GLU A 79 3.50 -6.10 20.53
N ASN A 80 4.06 -5.43 19.52
CA ASN A 80 4.72 -4.13 19.66
C ASN A 80 3.80 -2.94 19.38
N MET A 81 2.54 -3.18 18.95
CA MET A 81 1.60 -2.12 18.62
C MET A 81 0.85 -1.64 19.87
N TYR A 82 0.98 -0.35 20.20
CA TYR A 82 0.19 0.26 21.27
C TYR A 82 -1.25 0.45 20.80
N GLU A 83 -2.24 -0.10 21.52
CA GLU A 83 -3.66 0.06 21.21
C GLU A 83 -4.03 1.55 21.04
N LYS A 84 -4.36 1.97 19.81
CA LYS A 84 -4.99 3.27 19.55
C LYS A 84 -6.49 3.03 19.40
N ALA A 85 -7.28 3.77 20.18
CA ALA A 85 -8.73 3.82 19.99
C ALA A 85 -9.04 4.16 18.52
N GLY A 86 -9.78 3.29 17.83
CA GLY A 86 -10.05 3.41 16.41
C GLY A 86 -10.92 4.61 16.10
N THR A 87 -10.53 5.40 15.08
CA THR A 87 -11.44 6.32 14.40
C THR A 87 -12.08 5.60 13.20
N ARG A 88 -13.09 6.19 12.57
CA ARG A 88 -13.65 5.66 11.31
C ARG A 88 -12.68 5.77 10.13
N ALA A 89 -11.64 6.60 10.22
CA ALA A 89 -10.67 6.80 9.15
C ALA A 89 -9.53 5.80 9.28
N TYR A 90 -9.19 5.16 8.16
CA TYR A 90 -7.97 4.35 8.06
C TYR A 90 -6.76 5.29 7.99
N MET A 91 -5.78 5.06 8.87
CA MET A 91 -4.53 5.80 8.86
C MET A 91 -3.42 4.85 8.40
N PRO A 92 -2.55 5.23 7.44
CA PRO A 92 -1.36 4.46 7.10
C PRO A 92 -0.48 4.26 8.34
N HIS A 93 0.00 3.03 8.53
CA HIS A 93 0.91 2.69 9.63
C HIS A 93 2.22 2.13 9.09
N PHE A 94 3.30 2.89 9.25
CA PHE A 94 4.63 2.39 8.91
C PHE A 94 5.08 1.33 9.92
N TYR A 95 5.19 0.08 9.45
CA TYR A 95 5.56 -1.09 10.22
C TYR A 95 6.94 -1.65 9.80
N GLY A 96 7.60 -1.09 8.78
CA GLY A 96 8.86 -1.65 8.27
C GLY A 96 8.61 -2.82 7.33
N LEU A 97 9.36 -3.92 7.47
CA LEU A 97 9.26 -5.11 6.62
C LEU A 97 8.54 -6.25 7.35
N MET A 98 7.40 -6.71 6.85
CA MET A 98 6.56 -7.71 7.51
C MET A 98 6.27 -8.92 6.62
N LEU A 99 6.33 -10.12 7.20
CA LEU A 99 5.88 -11.38 6.61
C LEU A 99 4.38 -11.55 6.88
N ARG A 100 3.60 -11.75 5.82
CA ARG A 100 2.15 -12.00 5.89
C ARG A 100 1.79 -13.28 5.16
N GLN A 101 0.86 -14.04 5.73
CA GLN A 101 0.16 -15.10 5.03
C GLN A 101 -0.97 -14.50 4.19
N TYR A 102 -1.32 -15.15 3.09
CA TYR A 102 -2.51 -14.81 2.32
C TYR A 102 -3.23 -16.05 1.81
N TRP A 103 -4.52 -15.87 1.51
CA TRP A 103 -5.39 -16.94 1.04
C TRP A 103 -4.97 -17.45 -0.32
N ASN A 104 -4.71 -18.75 -0.39
CA ASN A 104 -4.50 -19.48 -1.62
C ASN A 104 -5.84 -20.07 -2.10
N PRO A 105 -6.41 -19.56 -3.21
CA PRO A 105 -7.69 -20.08 -3.71
C PRO A 105 -7.58 -21.50 -4.28
N ILE A 106 -6.38 -21.98 -4.61
CA ILE A 106 -6.17 -23.31 -5.20
C ILE A 106 -6.26 -24.38 -4.11
N THR A 107 -5.55 -24.18 -3.00
CA THR A 107 -5.53 -25.12 -1.86
C THR A 107 -6.60 -24.83 -0.81
N SER A 108 -7.27 -23.68 -0.90
CA SER A 108 -8.25 -23.20 0.08
C SER A 108 -7.66 -23.10 1.50
N SER A 109 -6.45 -22.57 1.60
CA SER A 109 -5.71 -22.40 2.85
C SER A 109 -4.88 -21.11 2.87
N TYR A 110 -4.40 -20.73 4.06
CA TYR A 110 -3.43 -19.65 4.25
C TYR A 110 -2.00 -20.22 4.26
N ASP A 111 -1.59 -20.79 3.13
CA ASP A 111 -0.29 -21.47 2.94
C ASP A 111 0.62 -20.73 1.95
N CYS A 112 0.25 -19.52 1.53
CA CYS A 112 1.12 -18.67 0.72
C CYS A 112 1.60 -17.46 1.51
N TYR A 113 2.85 -17.07 1.26
CA TYR A 113 3.53 -16.04 2.01
C TYR A 113 3.95 -14.89 1.11
N LYS A 114 3.90 -13.69 1.66
CA LYS A 114 4.38 -12.47 1.01
C LYS A 114 5.09 -11.61 2.03
N MET A 115 6.08 -10.85 1.58
CA MET A 115 6.61 -9.74 2.35
C MET A 115 5.87 -8.47 1.95
N VAL A 116 5.65 -7.60 2.93
CA VAL A 116 5.13 -6.26 2.71
C VAL A 116 6.06 -5.24 3.35
N PHE A 117 6.30 -4.11 2.67
CA PHE A 117 7.10 -3.02 3.19
C PHE A 117 6.33 -1.70 3.08
N GLY A 118 6.23 -0.99 4.21
CA GLY A 118 5.40 0.20 4.35
C GLY A 118 4.72 0.23 5.72
N GLU A 119 3.52 0.78 5.86
CA GLU A 119 2.82 1.64 4.91
C GLU A 119 3.34 3.08 4.95
N PHE A 120 3.30 3.76 3.80
CA PHE A 120 3.50 5.22 3.73
C PHE A 120 2.20 5.94 3.41
N ASP A 121 2.14 7.22 3.79
CA ASP A 121 0.98 8.05 3.52
C ASP A 121 0.77 8.23 2.01
N GLY A 122 -0.41 7.80 1.55
CA GLY A 122 -0.81 7.90 0.15
C GLY A 122 -1.06 9.33 -0.33
N THR A 123 -1.10 10.29 0.59
CA THR A 123 -1.28 11.73 0.33
C THR A 123 0.04 12.50 0.26
N ASP A 124 1.17 11.88 0.62
CA ASP A 124 2.48 12.54 0.59
C ASP A 124 2.95 12.80 -0.84
N ASN A 125 3.41 14.02 -1.10
CA ASN A 125 4.03 14.39 -2.37
C ASN A 125 5.53 14.09 -2.35
N ILE A 126 5.94 13.11 -3.14
CA ILE A 126 7.29 12.54 -3.16
C ILE A 126 7.74 12.40 -4.62
N ASP A 127 8.85 13.06 -4.96
CA ASP A 127 9.44 12.97 -6.30
C ASP A 127 10.00 11.57 -6.59
N ARG A 128 10.80 11.03 -5.66
CA ARG A 128 11.29 9.65 -5.67
C ARG A 128 11.83 9.26 -4.30
N ARG A 129 11.49 8.07 -3.82
CA ARG A 129 12.07 7.43 -2.63
C ARG A 129 12.57 6.06 -3.01
N GLU A 130 13.79 5.76 -2.58
CA GLU A 130 14.45 4.48 -2.84
C GLU A 130 14.54 3.66 -1.57
N ILE A 131 14.44 2.35 -1.75
CA ILE A 131 14.40 1.32 -0.74
C ILE A 131 15.29 0.19 -1.26
N THR A 132 16.21 -0.29 -0.44
CA THR A 132 17.07 -1.42 -0.83
C THR A 132 16.58 -2.67 -0.13
N LEU A 133 16.12 -3.65 -0.89
CA LEU A 133 15.84 -5.00 -0.39
C LEU A 133 17.13 -5.79 -0.43
N HIS A 134 17.60 -6.22 0.73
CA HIS A 134 18.76 -7.05 0.89
C HIS A 134 18.34 -8.51 0.96
N LEU A 135 19.00 -9.33 0.15
CA LEU A 135 18.79 -10.76 0.03
C LEU A 135 20.10 -11.49 0.42
N PRO A 136 20.04 -12.79 0.72
CA PRO A 136 21.24 -13.58 0.99
C PRO A 136 22.28 -13.51 -0.15
N GLU A 137 23.52 -13.87 0.19
CA GLU A 137 24.68 -13.79 -0.71
C GLU A 137 25.00 -12.36 -1.20
N ASN A 138 24.62 -11.34 -0.42
CA ASN A 138 24.77 -9.91 -0.74
C ASN A 138 24.03 -9.46 -2.01
N HIS A 139 23.04 -10.24 -2.46
CA HIS A 139 22.16 -9.79 -3.53
C HIS A 139 21.28 -8.63 -3.03
N GLN A 140 21.02 -7.67 -3.91
CA GLN A 140 20.19 -6.51 -3.59
C GLN A 140 19.25 -6.23 -4.74
N VAL A 141 18.07 -5.75 -4.39
CA VAL A 141 17.04 -5.31 -5.31
C VAL A 141 16.64 -3.90 -4.93
N LYS A 142 16.65 -2.97 -5.89
CA LYS A 142 16.25 -1.58 -5.64
C LYS A 142 14.77 -1.41 -5.90
N LEU A 143 14.02 -1.08 -4.87
CA LEU A 143 12.64 -0.64 -4.99
C LEU A 143 12.61 0.88 -4.94
N ALA A 144 11.70 1.49 -5.69
CA ALA A 144 11.43 2.91 -5.52
C ALA A 144 9.96 3.23 -5.75
N TYR A 145 9.53 4.39 -5.24
CA TYR A 145 8.23 4.94 -5.55
C TYR A 145 8.28 6.46 -5.69
N SER A 146 7.30 6.99 -6.42
CA SER A 146 6.96 8.41 -6.48
C SER A 146 5.47 8.57 -6.29
N ASN A 147 5.05 9.67 -5.68
CA ASN A 147 3.63 9.94 -5.45
C ASN A 147 3.36 11.44 -5.59
N ASN A 148 2.34 11.77 -6.37
CA ASN A 148 1.79 13.13 -6.42
C ASN A 148 0.30 13.07 -6.13
N PHE A 149 -0.10 13.69 -5.03
CA PHE A 149 -1.46 13.77 -4.54
C PHE A 149 -1.97 15.21 -4.56
N LYS A 150 -3.20 15.39 -5.04
CA LYS A 150 -3.92 16.66 -4.91
C LYS A 150 -5.43 16.46 -4.89
N TRP A 151 -6.12 17.33 -4.16
CA TRP A 151 -7.56 17.48 -4.27
C TRP A 151 -7.91 18.30 -5.51
N LYS A 152 -8.89 17.83 -6.29
CA LYS A 152 -9.53 18.64 -7.33
C LYS A 152 -10.55 19.58 -6.67
N SER A 153 -10.97 20.63 -7.37
CA SER A 153 -11.94 21.61 -6.87
C SER A 153 -13.33 21.03 -6.58
N ASN A 154 -13.66 19.86 -7.14
CA ASN A 154 -14.90 19.12 -6.90
C ASN A 154 -14.79 18.13 -5.71
N GLY A 155 -13.69 18.15 -4.94
CA GLY A 155 -13.47 17.25 -3.80
C GLY A 155 -12.98 15.84 -4.17
N GLU A 156 -12.79 15.54 -5.45
CA GLU A 156 -12.25 14.24 -5.90
C GLU A 156 -10.71 14.23 -5.79
N PRO A 157 -10.09 13.14 -5.30
CA PRO A 157 -8.64 13.03 -5.25
C PRO A 157 -8.09 12.79 -6.66
N LYS A 158 -6.91 13.34 -6.93
CA LYS A 158 -6.08 13.00 -8.08
C LYS A 158 -4.74 12.52 -7.58
N ILE A 159 -4.43 11.27 -7.89
CA ILE A 159 -3.19 10.60 -7.50
C ILE A 159 -2.43 10.19 -8.76
N LYS A 160 -1.16 10.54 -8.85
CA LYS A 160 -0.21 10.02 -9.83
C LYS A 160 0.90 9.31 -9.06
N ARG A 161 0.88 7.98 -9.07
CA ARG A 161 1.79 7.12 -8.29
C ARG A 161 2.50 6.18 -9.23
N HIS A 162 3.80 6.02 -9.03
CA HIS A 162 4.65 5.11 -9.81
C HIS A 162 5.51 4.29 -8.86
N PHE A 163 5.74 3.03 -9.22
CA PHE A 163 6.59 2.10 -8.52
C PHE A 163 7.70 1.63 -9.47
N TYR A 164 8.87 1.32 -8.91
CA TYR A 164 10.03 0.92 -9.68
C TYR A 164 10.73 -0.27 -9.04
N LEU A 165 11.30 -1.12 -9.88
CA LEU A 165 12.14 -2.25 -9.53
C LEU A 165 13.39 -2.21 -10.41
N ASP A 166 14.57 -2.00 -9.81
CA ASP A 166 15.83 -1.79 -10.52
C ASP A 166 15.71 -0.79 -11.67
N ASP A 167 15.16 0.39 -11.36
CA ASP A 167 14.86 1.50 -12.29
C ASP A 167 13.76 1.25 -13.32
N LYS A 168 13.22 0.03 -13.42
CA LYS A 168 12.08 -0.29 -14.29
C LYS A 168 10.78 0.12 -13.61
N GLU A 169 10.02 1.02 -14.25
CA GLU A 169 8.68 1.39 -13.81
C GLU A 169 7.69 0.21 -13.97
N LEU A 170 6.83 0.00 -12.97
CA LEU A 170 5.85 -1.08 -12.91
C LEU A 170 4.45 -0.56 -12.53
N GLU A 171 3.43 -1.29 -12.97
CA GLU A 171 2.03 -1.02 -12.59
C GLU A 171 1.77 -1.51 -11.16
N GLY A 172 2.02 -0.61 -10.20
CA GLY A 172 1.77 -0.86 -8.78
C GLY A 172 2.94 -1.47 -8.02
N GLY A 173 2.81 -1.52 -6.70
CA GLY A 173 3.85 -1.99 -5.78
C GLY A 173 3.88 -3.50 -5.57
N TYR A 174 3.33 -4.30 -6.48
CA TYR A 174 3.24 -5.75 -6.33
C TYR A 174 4.28 -6.46 -7.22
N PHE A 175 5.25 -7.13 -6.60
CA PHE A 175 6.39 -7.71 -7.27
C PHE A 175 6.46 -9.23 -7.07
N TYR A 176 6.68 -9.96 -8.17
CA TYR A 176 6.98 -11.39 -8.16
C TYR A 176 8.45 -11.54 -8.51
N LEU A 177 9.23 -12.02 -7.57
CA LEU A 177 10.67 -12.18 -7.72
C LEU A 177 11.01 -13.67 -7.75
N ARG A 178 11.86 -14.08 -8.69
CA ARG A 178 12.53 -15.38 -8.61
C ARG A 178 13.97 -15.19 -8.19
N TYR A 179 14.37 -15.94 -7.19
CA TYR A 179 15.71 -15.91 -6.64
C TYR A 179 16.48 -17.18 -6.99
N SER A 180 17.76 -17.02 -7.30
CA SER A 180 18.73 -18.09 -7.46
C SER A 180 20.04 -17.69 -6.78
N LYS A 181 20.64 -18.60 -6.01
CA LYS A 181 21.93 -18.35 -5.35
C LYS A 181 23.05 -17.99 -6.33
N THR A 182 23.03 -18.53 -7.55
CA THR A 182 24.05 -18.27 -8.57
C THR A 182 23.62 -17.24 -9.61
N GLY A 183 22.31 -17.02 -9.75
CA GLY A 183 21.71 -16.15 -10.77
C GLY A 183 21.24 -14.79 -10.27
N GLY A 184 21.25 -14.55 -8.95
CA GLY A 184 20.70 -13.35 -8.35
C GLY A 184 19.19 -13.38 -8.28
N CYS A 185 18.57 -12.20 -8.35
CA CYS A 185 17.12 -12.03 -8.28
C CYS A 185 16.60 -11.47 -9.60
N GLU A 186 15.56 -12.08 -10.15
CA GLU A 186 14.91 -11.65 -11.39
C GLU A 186 13.43 -11.33 -11.16
N TYR A 187 12.97 -10.24 -11.78
CA TYR A 187 11.55 -9.90 -11.81
C TYR A 187 10.81 -10.78 -12.80
N ILE A 188 9.79 -11.49 -12.32
CA ILE A 188 8.85 -12.20 -13.18
C ILE A 188 7.69 -11.24 -13.46
N THR A 189 7.66 -10.65 -14.66
CA THR A 189 6.41 -10.08 -15.17
C THR A 189 5.37 -11.19 -15.18
N ASN A 190 4.14 -10.93 -14.75
CA ASN A 190 3.00 -11.83 -14.96
C ASN A 190 2.80 -12.07 -16.48
N GLY A 191 3.60 -12.95 -17.04
CA GLY A 191 3.38 -13.58 -18.32
C GLY A 191 2.35 -14.67 -18.07
N THR A 192 1.10 -14.34 -18.40
CA THR A 192 0.10 -15.24 -18.97
C THR A 192 0.21 -16.69 -18.49
N LYS A 193 -0.61 -17.08 -17.51
CA LYS A 193 -1.23 -18.40 -17.57
C LYS A 193 -2.41 -18.33 -18.52
#